data_AF-A0A965GPH4-F1
#
_entry.id   AF-A0A965GPH4-F1
#
_cell.length_a   1.000
_cell.length_b   1.000
_cell.length_c   1.000
_cell.angle_alpha   90.00
_cell.angle_beta   90.00
_cell.angle_gamma   90.00
#
_symmetry.space_group_name_H-M   'P 1'
#
loop_
_entity.id
_entity.type
_entity.pdbx_description
1 polymer ?
#
loop_
_entity_poly.entity_id
_entity_poly.type
_entity_poly.pdbx_seq_one_letter_code
_entity_poly.pdbx_strand_id
1 'polypeptide(L)'
;MLVALFACTWFVLTSSPPDRFSAASADGNVLVSGAAAASLAPLVVTERDESVQPLVGRVGSVYEISLGGLALPRGFLLVVSYDPSSLGSTAPNHLAIEAFDRARNAWTALPSVVDPSAHTVTATSSGTNATLWTIGIGP
;
A
#
# COMPACT_ATOMS: atom_id res chain seq x y z
N MET A 1 23.25 23.12 58.22
CA MET A 1 22.96 23.95 57.02
C MET A 1 22.87 22.98 55.84
N LEU A 2 21.67 22.75 55.33
CA LEU A 2 21.36 21.67 54.39
C LEU A 2 21.75 22.10 52.95
N VAL A 3 22.51 21.26 52.25
CA VAL A 3 22.90 21.45 50.85
C VAL A 3 21.73 21.05 49.95
N ALA A 4 21.24 21.98 49.13
CA ALA A 4 20.19 21.71 48.14
C ALA A 4 20.79 21.01 46.91
N LEU A 5 20.42 19.75 46.70
CA LEU A 5 20.74 18.99 45.48
C LEU A 5 19.71 19.32 44.40
N PHE A 6 20.13 20.04 43.35
CA PHE A 6 19.38 20.20 42.12
C PHE A 6 19.42 18.89 41.33
N ALA A 7 18.29 18.18 41.26
CA ALA A 7 18.12 17.06 40.34
C ALA A 7 17.66 17.60 38.97
N CYS A 8 18.59 17.70 38.02
CA CYS A 8 18.27 17.92 36.62
C CYS A 8 17.62 16.65 36.05
N THR A 9 16.30 16.62 35.89
CA THR A 9 15.61 15.55 35.19
C THR A 9 15.72 15.79 33.69
N TRP A 10 16.61 15.04 33.02
CA TRP A 10 16.60 14.96 31.55
C TRP A 10 15.35 14.20 31.11
N PHE A 11 14.44 14.88 30.42
CA PHE A 11 13.41 14.23 29.61
C PHE A 11 14.09 13.58 28.40
N VAL A 12 14.29 12.27 28.44
CA VAL A 12 14.54 11.50 27.22
C VAL A 12 13.21 11.38 26.51
N LEU A 13 13.02 12.15 25.44
CA LEU A 13 11.99 11.88 24.44
C LEU A 13 12.31 10.53 23.79
N THR A 14 11.84 9.44 24.37
CA THR A 14 11.88 8.14 23.68
C THR A 14 10.86 8.21 22.55
N SER A 15 11.32 8.47 21.33
CA SER A 15 10.50 8.25 20.14
C SER A 15 10.16 6.76 20.12
N SER A 16 8.91 6.40 20.36
CA SER A 16 8.45 5.02 20.17
C SER A 16 8.81 4.60 18.75
N PRO A 17 9.39 3.40 18.54
CA PRO A 17 9.62 2.89 17.20
C PRO A 17 8.30 2.84 16.43
N PRO A 18 8.32 3.09 15.11
CA PRO A 18 7.09 3.06 14.31
C PRO A 18 6.44 1.68 14.38
N ASP A 19 5.12 1.66 14.53
CA ASP A 19 4.34 0.43 14.55
C ASP A 19 4.37 -0.22 13.16
N ARG A 20 4.49 -1.55 13.14
CA ARG A 20 4.35 -2.33 11.90
C ARG A 20 2.90 -2.76 11.71
N PHE A 21 2.37 -2.42 10.55
CA PHE A 21 1.03 -2.77 10.11
C PHE A 21 1.11 -3.85 9.03
N SER A 22 0.15 -4.78 9.05
CA SER A 22 -0.05 -5.76 8.00
C SER A 22 -1.54 -6.06 7.86
N ALA A 23 -2.03 -6.17 6.63
CA ALA A 23 -3.40 -6.53 6.32
C ALA A 23 -3.45 -7.26 4.98
N ALA A 24 -4.41 -8.17 4.86
CA ALA A 24 -4.70 -8.89 3.62
C ALA A 24 -6.15 -8.66 3.20
N SER A 25 -6.42 -8.73 1.91
CA SER A 25 -7.79 -8.77 1.38
C SER A 25 -8.47 -10.10 1.76
N ALA A 26 -9.81 -10.10 1.78
CA ALA A 26 -10.59 -11.30 2.12
C ALA A 26 -10.44 -12.43 1.08
N ASP A 27 -10.22 -12.08 -0.19
CA ASP A 27 -9.94 -13.01 -1.28
C ASP A 27 -8.51 -13.59 -1.27
N GLY A 28 -7.64 -13.08 -0.39
CA GLY A 28 -6.24 -13.51 -0.26
C GLY A 28 -5.31 -13.04 -1.38
N ASN A 29 -5.79 -12.21 -2.32
CA ASN A 29 -5.01 -11.77 -3.47
C ASN A 29 -4.11 -10.56 -3.16
N VAL A 30 -4.35 -9.83 -2.08
CA VAL A 30 -3.57 -8.64 -1.71
C VAL A 30 -3.02 -8.78 -0.32
N LEU A 31 -1.74 -8.51 -0.16
CA LEU A 31 -1.07 -8.32 1.11
C LEU A 31 -0.41 -6.94 1.14
N VAL A 32 -0.64 -6.20 2.22
CA VAL A 32 -0.07 -4.86 2.42
C VAL A 32 0.62 -4.86 3.77
N SER A 33 1.87 -4.40 3.81
CA SER A 33 2.61 -4.28 5.07
C SER A 33 3.54 -3.08 5.07
N GLY A 34 3.81 -2.51 6.24
CA GLY A 34 4.67 -1.33 6.33
C GLY A 34 4.83 -0.83 7.75
N ALA A 35 5.67 0.18 7.92
CA ALA A 35 5.81 0.90 9.17
C ALA A 35 5.21 2.30 9.02
N ALA A 36 4.42 2.74 10.00
CA ALA A 36 3.93 4.11 10.06
C ALA A 36 4.22 4.69 11.46
N ALA A 37 4.17 6.02 11.57
CA ALA A 37 4.19 6.66 12.89
C ALA A 37 3.09 6.05 13.77
N ALA A 38 3.38 5.90 15.06
CA ALA A 38 2.49 5.26 16.01
C ALA A 38 1.07 5.84 15.87
N SER A 39 0.16 4.97 15.44
CA SER A 39 -1.21 5.34 15.08
C SER A 39 -2.11 4.19 15.48
N LEU A 40 -3.20 4.49 16.17
CA LEU A 40 -4.25 3.51 16.48
C LEU A 40 -5.12 3.20 15.24
N ALA A 41 -4.77 3.76 14.08
CA ALA A 41 -5.49 3.56 12.83
C ALA A 41 -5.31 2.13 12.31
N PRO A 42 -6.40 1.40 12.01
CA PRO A 42 -6.29 0.09 11.39
C PRO A 42 -5.84 0.22 9.93
N LEU A 43 -4.95 -0.68 9.49
CA LEU A 43 -4.70 -0.91 8.07
C LEU A 43 -5.79 -1.86 7.55
N VAL A 44 -6.48 -1.46 6.49
CA VAL A 44 -7.59 -2.23 5.91
C VAL A 44 -7.37 -2.38 4.41
N VAL A 45 -7.68 -3.58 3.90
CA VAL A 45 -7.71 -3.91 2.47
C VAL A 45 -9.11 -4.44 2.16
N THR A 46 -9.81 -3.82 1.23
CA THR A 46 -11.19 -4.18 0.87
C THR A 46 -11.31 -4.26 -0.64
N GLU A 47 -11.82 -5.38 -1.15
CA GLU A 47 -12.13 -5.51 -2.57
C GLU A 47 -13.30 -4.59 -2.95
N ARG A 48 -13.22 -3.98 -4.13
CA ARG A 48 -14.22 -3.09 -4.70
C ARG A 48 -14.66 -3.63 -6.06
N ASP A 49 -15.92 -4.02 -6.13
CA ASP A 49 -16.54 -4.56 -7.35
C ASP A 49 -16.59 -3.53 -8.49
N GLU A 50 -16.71 -2.25 -8.16
CA GLU A 50 -16.81 -1.15 -9.12
C GLU A 50 -15.61 -0.20 -8.96
N SER A 51 -14.83 -0.08 -10.04
CA SER A 51 -13.86 1.00 -10.14
C SER A 51 -14.61 2.32 -10.38
N VAL A 52 -14.43 3.29 -9.51
CA VAL A 52 -14.99 4.66 -9.65
C VAL A 52 -14.59 5.31 -10.99
N GLN A 53 -13.52 4.82 -11.64
CA GLN A 53 -13.11 5.23 -12.98
C GLN A 53 -12.60 4.05 -13.81
N PRO A 54 -12.92 3.99 -15.11
CA PRO A 54 -12.44 2.94 -16.00
C PRO A 54 -10.92 3.00 -16.15
N LEU A 55 -10.27 1.86 -15.96
CA LEU A 55 -8.86 1.64 -16.32
C LEU A 55 -8.82 0.72 -17.55
N VAL A 56 -8.25 1.20 -18.65
CA VAL A 56 -8.02 0.38 -19.84
C VAL A 56 -6.87 -0.58 -19.53
N GLY A 57 -7.04 -1.87 -19.81
CA GLY A 57 -6.01 -2.88 -19.51
C GLY A 57 -5.93 -3.25 -18.03
N ARG A 58 -7.02 -3.09 -17.25
CA ARG A 58 -7.08 -3.61 -15.89
C ARG A 58 -6.99 -5.14 -15.88
N VAL A 59 -6.18 -5.67 -14.98
CA VAL A 59 -6.06 -7.09 -14.68
C VAL A 59 -6.55 -7.33 -13.26
N GLY A 60 -7.67 -8.05 -13.13
CA GLY A 60 -8.26 -8.39 -11.83
C GLY A 60 -9.09 -7.28 -11.17
N SER A 61 -9.24 -7.40 -9.85
CA SER A 61 -10.10 -6.56 -9.02
C SER A 61 -9.44 -5.23 -8.64
N VAL A 62 -10.27 -4.28 -8.18
CA VAL A 62 -9.80 -3.05 -7.55
C VAL A 62 -9.87 -3.23 -6.03
N TYR A 63 -8.86 -2.75 -5.33
CA TYR A 63 -8.79 -2.82 -3.88
C TYR A 63 -8.73 -1.41 -3.30
N GLU A 64 -9.57 -1.16 -2.32
CA GLU A 64 -9.40 -0.02 -1.44
C GLU A 64 -8.44 -0.38 -0.31
N ILE A 65 -7.35 0.38 -0.19
CA ILE A 65 -6.33 0.20 0.83
C ILE A 65 -6.16 1.52 1.57
N SER A 66 -6.36 1.48 2.88
CA SER A 66 -6.27 2.68 3.72
C SER A 66 -5.70 2.38 5.10
N LEU A 67 -5.04 3.38 5.67
CA LEU A 67 -4.60 3.39 7.07
C LEU A 67 -5.50 4.38 7.82
N GLY A 68 -6.48 3.87 8.57
CA GLY A 68 -7.49 4.69 9.26
C GLY A 68 -8.35 5.52 8.31
N GLY A 69 -8.66 4.97 7.12
CA GLY A 69 -9.42 5.68 6.09
C GLY A 69 -8.61 6.71 5.30
N LEU A 70 -7.31 6.85 5.57
CA LEU A 70 -6.40 7.73 4.83
C LEU A 70 -5.58 6.97 3.80
N ALA A 71 -5.07 7.69 2.81
CA ALA A 71 -4.15 7.15 1.82
C ALA A 71 -2.89 6.58 2.50
N LEU A 72 -2.32 5.53 1.90
CA LEU A 72 -1.12 4.90 2.44
C LEU A 72 0.06 5.87 2.46
N PRO A 73 0.76 6.01 3.59
CA PRO A 73 2.06 6.68 3.63
C PRO A 73 3.06 6.03 2.67
N ARG A 74 4.14 6.76 2.37
CA ARG A 74 5.27 6.21 1.63
C ARG A 74 5.90 5.04 2.40
N GLY A 75 6.30 4.00 1.69
CA GLY A 75 7.10 2.89 2.25
C GLY A 75 6.30 1.65 2.64
N PHE A 76 4.99 1.65 2.44
CA PHE A 76 4.20 0.42 2.52
C PHE A 76 4.50 -0.46 1.32
N LEU A 77 4.77 -1.75 1.55
CA LEU A 77 4.90 -2.78 0.55
C LEU A 77 3.51 -3.32 0.21
N LEU A 78 3.21 -3.38 -1.08
CA LEU A 78 2.02 -4.01 -1.63
C LEU A 78 2.46 -5.21 -2.45
N VAL A 79 1.87 -6.37 -2.17
CA VAL A 79 2.02 -7.60 -2.95
C VAL A 79 0.64 -7.99 -3.43
N VAL A 80 0.46 -8.08 -4.74
CA VAL A 80 -0.81 -8.43 -5.37
C VAL A 80 -0.62 -9.64 -6.27
N SER A 81 -1.38 -10.69 -6.00
CA SER A 81 -1.44 -11.89 -6.82
C SER A 81 -2.30 -11.64 -8.06
N TYR A 82 -1.95 -12.29 -9.18
CA TYR A 82 -2.75 -12.24 -10.40
C TYR A 82 -3.01 -13.66 -10.94
N ASP A 83 -4.14 -13.83 -11.62
CA ASP A 83 -4.42 -15.08 -12.33
C ASP A 83 -3.76 -15.03 -13.72
N PRO A 84 -2.80 -15.93 -14.03
CA PRO A 84 -2.16 -15.95 -15.34
C PRO A 84 -3.15 -16.19 -16.50
N SER A 85 -4.29 -16.84 -16.25
CA SER A 85 -5.32 -17.07 -17.27
C SER A 85 -6.04 -15.78 -17.68
N SER A 86 -6.05 -14.76 -16.80
CA SER A 86 -6.67 -13.46 -17.05
C SER A 86 -5.85 -12.55 -17.97
N LEU A 87 -4.59 -12.90 -18.24
CA LEU A 87 -3.67 -12.04 -19.00
C LEU A 87 -3.89 -12.04 -20.52
N GLY A 88 -4.55 -13.07 -21.05
CA GLY A 88 -4.68 -13.26 -22.49
C GLY A 88 -3.31 -13.34 -23.18
N SER A 89 -3.04 -12.43 -24.12
CA SER A 89 -1.75 -12.32 -24.81
C SER A 89 -0.73 -11.42 -24.11
N THR A 90 -1.07 -10.85 -22.95
CA THR A 90 -0.20 -9.92 -22.23
C THR A 90 0.91 -10.68 -21.50
N ALA A 91 2.16 -10.27 -21.70
CA ALA A 91 3.27 -10.85 -20.98
C ALA A 91 3.28 -10.36 -19.52
N PRO A 92 3.54 -11.21 -18.51
CA PRO A 92 3.51 -10.81 -17.11
C PRO A 92 4.41 -9.63 -16.75
N ASN A 93 5.55 -9.47 -17.44
CA ASN A 93 6.48 -8.36 -17.21
C ASN A 93 5.93 -6.98 -17.65
N HIS A 94 4.76 -6.93 -18.29
CA HIS A 94 4.05 -5.68 -18.58
C HIS A 94 3.08 -5.31 -17.46
N LEU A 95 2.97 -6.09 -16.39
CA LEU A 95 2.08 -5.78 -15.27
C LEU A 95 2.71 -4.77 -14.32
N ALA A 96 1.90 -3.87 -13.81
CA ALA A 96 2.27 -2.94 -12.75
C ALA A 96 1.12 -2.77 -11.74
N ILE A 97 1.47 -2.48 -10.49
CA ILE A 97 0.49 -1.95 -9.54
C ILE A 97 0.18 -0.51 -9.93
N GLU A 98 -1.10 -0.23 -10.11
CA GLU A 98 -1.59 1.11 -10.37
C GLU A 98 -2.34 1.65 -9.17
N ALA A 99 -2.08 2.92 -8.86
CA ALA A 99 -2.74 3.65 -7.79
C ALA A 99 -3.59 4.76 -8.39
N PHE A 100 -4.85 4.87 -7.95
CA PHE A 100 -5.72 5.95 -8.39
C PHE A 100 -5.40 7.23 -7.61
N ASP A 101 -4.71 8.16 -8.25
CA ASP A 101 -4.39 9.46 -7.67
C ASP A 101 -5.61 10.37 -7.70
N ARG A 102 -6.23 10.59 -6.53
CA ARG A 102 -7.41 11.44 -6.40
C ARG A 102 -7.14 12.91 -6.71
N ALA A 103 -5.90 13.38 -6.56
CA ALA A 103 -5.56 14.77 -6.87
C ALA A 103 -5.47 15.01 -8.39
N ARG A 104 -5.01 14.00 -9.13
CA ARG A 104 -4.90 14.04 -10.60
C ARG A 104 -6.13 13.46 -11.30
N ASN A 105 -7.02 12.80 -10.55
CA ASN A 105 -8.15 12.05 -11.07
C ASN A 105 -7.74 11.09 -12.19
N ALA A 106 -6.66 10.34 -11.93
CA ALA A 106 -6.04 9.45 -12.91
C ALA A 106 -5.34 8.27 -12.24
N TRP A 107 -5.32 7.13 -12.95
CA TRP A 107 -4.49 5.99 -12.59
C TRP A 107 -3.03 6.28 -12.87
N THR A 108 -2.16 5.92 -11.92
CA THR A 108 -0.71 6.09 -12.04
C THR A 108 -0.04 4.76 -11.76
N ALA A 109 0.71 4.25 -12.74
CA ALA A 109 1.54 3.07 -12.56
C ALA A 109 2.70 3.35 -11.59
N LEU A 110 2.92 2.42 -10.67
CA LEU A 110 4.04 2.46 -9.74
C LEU A 110 5.18 1.59 -10.26
N PRO A 111 6.44 1.94 -9.94
CA PRO A 111 7.56 1.03 -10.12
C PRO A 111 7.26 -0.29 -9.41
N SER A 112 7.13 -1.34 -10.21
CA SER A 112 6.67 -2.65 -9.77
C SER A 112 7.67 -3.73 -10.17
N VAL A 113 7.78 -4.77 -9.35
CA VAL A 113 8.54 -5.98 -9.64
C VAL A 113 7.54 -7.12 -9.81
N VAL A 114 7.60 -7.79 -10.96
CA VAL A 114 6.75 -8.95 -11.25
C VAL A 114 7.55 -10.22 -10.99
N ASP A 115 6.96 -11.16 -10.25
CA ASP A 115 7.42 -12.53 -10.14
C ASP A 115 6.46 -13.46 -10.90
N PRO A 116 6.80 -13.86 -12.14
CA PRO A 116 5.94 -14.73 -12.94
C PRO A 116 5.78 -16.14 -12.38
N SER A 117 6.69 -16.59 -11.51
CA SER A 117 6.67 -17.94 -10.93
C SER A 117 5.75 -18.00 -9.71
N ALA A 118 5.73 -16.93 -8.92
CA ALA A 118 4.81 -16.77 -7.79
C ALA A 118 3.46 -16.15 -8.20
N HIS A 119 3.34 -15.68 -9.44
CA HIS A 119 2.18 -14.94 -9.95
C HIS A 119 1.84 -13.70 -9.11
N THR A 120 2.87 -12.92 -8.75
CA THR A 120 2.71 -11.71 -7.95
C THR A 120 3.33 -10.48 -8.61
N VAL A 121 2.75 -9.32 -8.30
CA VAL A 121 3.30 -8.00 -8.59
C VAL A 121 3.53 -7.30 -7.26
N THR A 122 4.73 -6.75 -7.07
CA THR A 122 5.12 -6.07 -5.84
C THR A 122 5.46 -4.62 -6.13
N ALA A 123 4.94 -3.69 -5.33
CA ALA A 123 5.30 -2.28 -5.40
C ALA A 123 5.40 -1.67 -4.00
N THR A 124 6.04 -0.50 -3.91
CA THR A 124 6.06 0.29 -2.68
C THR A 124 5.21 1.54 -2.86
N SER A 125 4.32 1.82 -1.91
CA SER A 125 3.56 3.07 -1.87
C SER A 125 4.53 4.25 -1.90
N SER A 126 4.30 5.16 -2.83
CA SER A 126 5.07 6.41 -2.99
C SER A 126 4.59 7.53 -2.06
N GLY A 127 3.46 7.32 -1.36
CA GLY A 127 2.72 8.35 -0.63
C GLY A 127 1.77 9.17 -1.51
N THR A 128 1.42 8.67 -2.71
CA THR A 128 0.35 9.24 -3.54
C THR A 128 -0.95 9.32 -2.74
N ASN A 129 -1.79 10.33 -2.99
CA ASN A 129 -3.13 10.44 -2.41
C ASN A 129 -4.11 9.43 -3.04
N ALA A 130 -3.78 8.14 -2.91
CA ALA A 130 -4.51 7.03 -3.45
C ALA A 130 -5.04 6.14 -2.33
N THR A 131 -6.32 5.78 -2.45
CA THR A 131 -6.93 4.72 -1.66
C THR A 131 -7.35 3.55 -2.53
N LEU A 132 -7.46 3.71 -3.86
CA LEU A 132 -7.79 2.62 -4.79
C LEU A 132 -6.53 2.14 -5.52
N TRP A 133 -6.40 0.83 -5.62
CA TRP A 133 -5.22 0.14 -6.14
C TRP A 133 -5.66 -1.05 -6.99
N THR A 134 -4.93 -1.38 -8.04
CA THR A 134 -5.22 -2.54 -8.91
C THR A 134 -3.96 -2.96 -9.66
N ILE A 135 -4.03 -4.06 -10.43
CA ILE A 135 -3.02 -4.38 -11.42
C ILE A 135 -3.50 -3.84 -12.78
N GLY A 136 -2.63 -3.09 -13.45
CA GLY A 136 -2.82 -2.65 -14.81
C GLY A 136 -1.74 -3.19 -15.73
N ILE A 137 -1.99 -3.11 -17.03
CA ILE A 137 -0.96 -3.28 -18.05
C ILE A 137 -0.19 -1.97 -18.15
N GLY A 138 1.00 -1.95 -17.56
CA GLY A 138 1.93 -0.83 -17.65
C GLY A 138 2.38 -0.56 -19.09
N PRO A 139 2.86 0.67 -19.36
CA PRO A 139 3.35 1.09 -20.67
C PRO A 139 4.63 0.37 -21.11
#